data_AF-A0AAU4ZZB3-F1
#
_entry.id   AF-A0AAU4ZZB3-F1
#
_cell.length_a   1.000
_cell.length_b   1.000
_cell.length_c   1.000
_cell.angle_alpha   90.00
_cell.angle_beta   90.00
_cell.angle_gamma   90.00
#
_symmetry.space_group_name_H-M   'P 1'
#
loop_
_entity.id
_entity.type
_entity.pdbx_description
1 polymer ?
#
loop_
_entity_poly.entity_id
_entity_poly.type
_entity_poly.pdbx_seq_one_letter_code
_entity_poly.pdbx_strand_id
1 'polypeptide(L)'
;MTDRTLTPGPLDLAADDIRDYGYAIVQTRIERVPANYRQRTICGEPSGCPEPATLVTFALAQITDEGDGQTGFGFARDEDDQIVRFPVCDAHRCEATHRLYYALTSQLRPDGIRAFDLPGQHMQWT
;
A
#
# COMPACT_ATOMS: atom_id res chain seq x y z
N MET A 1 21.46 4.09 -7.19
CA MET A 1 20.10 4.06 -6.62
C MET A 1 19.16 3.96 -7.79
N THR A 2 18.58 2.78 -8.02
CA THR A 2 17.71 2.56 -9.18
C THR A 2 16.37 3.22 -8.94
N ASP A 3 16.20 4.37 -9.58
CA ASP A 3 14.91 4.95 -9.92
C ASP A 3 13.99 3.88 -10.50
N ARG A 4 12.97 3.47 -9.73
CA ARG A 4 11.63 3.07 -10.19
C ARG A 4 10.92 2.26 -9.10
N THR A 5 9.97 2.88 -8.42
CA THR A 5 9.05 2.16 -7.52
C THR A 5 7.60 2.55 -7.72
N LEU A 6 7.34 3.71 -8.35
CA LEU A 6 6.00 4.05 -8.82
C LEU A 6 5.90 3.67 -10.30
N THR A 7 5.31 2.52 -10.57
CA THR A 7 4.73 2.28 -11.89
C THR A 7 3.25 2.61 -11.74
N PRO A 8 2.72 3.66 -12.40
CA PRO A 8 1.29 3.79 -12.59
C PRO A 8 0.84 2.55 -13.36
N GLY A 9 0.40 1.53 -12.64
CA GLY A 9 -0.09 0.30 -13.22
C GLY A 9 -1.60 0.35 -13.29
N PRO A 10 -2.22 -0.15 -14.37
CA PRO A 10 -3.67 -0.33 -14.39
C PRO A 10 -4.11 -1.20 -13.20
N LEU A 11 -5.31 -0.93 -12.69
CA LEU A 11 -5.93 -1.65 -11.56
C LEU A 11 -5.88 -3.18 -11.75
N ASP A 12 -5.94 -3.64 -13.00
CA ASP A 12 -5.86 -5.04 -13.38
C ASP A 12 -4.58 -5.73 -12.92
N LEU A 13 -3.44 -5.02 -12.87
CA LEU A 13 -2.18 -5.59 -12.39
C LEU A 13 -2.17 -5.81 -10.88
N ALA A 14 -2.91 -5.00 -10.11
CA ALA A 14 -3.08 -5.23 -8.68
C ALA A 14 -3.96 -6.47 -8.45
N ALA A 15 -4.98 -6.68 -9.29
CA ALA A 15 -5.79 -7.88 -9.24
C ALA A 15 -4.96 -9.14 -9.60
N ASP A 16 -4.11 -9.06 -10.63
CA ASP A 16 -3.24 -10.17 -11.00
C ASP A 16 -2.22 -10.50 -9.89
N ASP A 17 -1.58 -9.49 -9.29
CA ASP A 17 -0.64 -9.71 -8.17
C ASP A 17 -1.36 -10.37 -6.96
N ILE A 18 -2.60 -10.00 -6.65
CA ILE A 18 -3.39 -10.67 -5.60
C ILE A 18 -3.67 -12.14 -5.96
N ARG A 19 -4.03 -12.45 -7.21
CA ARG A 19 -4.32 -13.82 -7.64
C ARG A 19 -3.06 -14.70 -7.63
N ASP A 20 -1.94 -14.17 -8.10
CA ASP A 20 -0.71 -14.94 -8.28
C ASP A 20 0.11 -15.07 -6.98
N TYR A 21 0.10 -14.03 -6.13
CA TYR A 21 0.95 -13.94 -4.95
C TYR A 21 0.19 -13.84 -3.62
N GLY A 22 -1.14 -13.72 -3.67
CA GLY A 22 -2.00 -13.54 -2.49
C GLY A 22 -2.08 -12.11 -1.97
N TYR A 23 -1.34 -11.16 -2.57
CA TYR A 23 -1.42 -9.75 -2.22
C TYR A 23 -0.91 -8.82 -3.33
N ALA A 24 -1.29 -7.55 -3.27
CA ALA A 24 -0.69 -6.45 -4.03
C ALA A 24 -0.27 -5.31 -3.09
N ILE A 25 0.86 -4.67 -3.37
CA ILE A 25 1.30 -3.49 -2.61
C ILE A 25 0.91 -2.22 -3.36
N VAL A 26 0.29 -1.29 -2.65
CA VAL A 26 -0.19 -0.03 -3.22
C VAL A 26 0.25 1.15 -2.38
N GLN A 27 0.43 2.29 -3.03
CA GLN A 27 0.75 3.56 -2.40
C GLN A 27 -0.28 4.58 -2.83
N THR A 28 -0.86 5.30 -1.88
CA THR A 28 -1.81 6.35 -2.19
C THR A 28 -1.49 7.59 -1.38
N ARG A 29 -1.90 8.75 -1.88
CA ARG A 29 -1.67 10.03 -1.22
C ARG A 29 -2.47 10.10 0.09
N ILE A 30 -1.86 10.62 1.16
CA ILE A 30 -2.46 10.61 2.51
C ILE A 30 -3.80 11.33 2.58
N GLU A 31 -4.01 12.37 1.76
CA GLU A 31 -5.26 13.12 1.67
C GLU A 31 -6.43 12.30 1.10
N ARG A 32 -6.15 11.20 0.39
CA ARG A 32 -7.15 10.29 -0.20
C ARG A 32 -7.61 9.20 0.76
N VAL A 33 -6.89 9.00 1.87
CA VAL A 33 -7.17 7.98 2.88
C VAL A 33 -8.20 8.54 3.89
N PRO A 34 -9.15 7.75 4.43
CA PRO A 34 -10.06 8.21 5.48
C PRO A 34 -9.32 8.69 6.74
N ALA A 35 -9.86 9.71 7.42
CA ALA A 35 -9.16 10.40 8.51
C ALA A 35 -8.71 9.49 9.67
N ASN A 36 -9.50 8.47 10.00
CA ASN A 36 -9.19 7.46 11.03
C ASN A 36 -7.95 6.62 10.71
N TYR A 37 -7.59 6.48 9.43
CA TYR A 37 -6.40 5.74 8.98
C TYR A 37 -5.18 6.64 8.74
N ARG A 38 -5.34 7.97 8.78
CA ARG A 38 -4.23 8.97 8.69
C ARG A 38 -3.42 9.10 10.00
N GLN A 39 -3.58 8.17 10.94
CA GLN A 39 -2.89 8.25 12.24
C GLN A 39 -1.37 8.25 12.04
N ARG A 40 -0.73 9.30 12.57
CA ARG A 40 0.68 9.72 12.37
C ARG A 40 0.89 10.49 11.07
N THR A 41 0.83 11.81 11.20
CA THR A 41 1.21 12.78 10.17
C THR A 41 2.72 12.84 9.94
N ILE A 42 3.52 12.10 10.72
CA ILE A 42 4.98 12.06 10.62
C ILE A 42 5.38 10.79 9.87
N CYS A 43 6.37 10.91 9.00
CA CYS A 43 6.94 9.81 8.27
C CYS A 43 7.39 8.69 9.21
N GLY A 44 6.94 7.46 8.93
CA GLY A 44 7.29 6.29 9.73
C GLY A 44 8.69 5.74 9.45
N GLU A 45 9.35 6.19 8.37
CA GLU A 45 10.65 5.66 7.93
C GLU A 45 11.65 6.73 7.47
N PRO A 46 12.96 6.50 7.66
CA PRO A 46 13.50 5.67 8.74
C PRO A 46 12.99 6.20 10.09
N SER A 47 13.14 5.40 11.14
CA SER A 47 12.83 5.87 12.50
C SER A 47 13.55 7.18 12.80
N GLY A 48 12.79 8.22 13.16
CA GLY A 48 13.32 9.56 13.41
C GLY A 48 13.26 10.53 12.22
N CYS A 49 12.68 10.13 11.08
CA CYS A 49 12.38 11.06 10.00
C CYS A 49 11.45 12.18 10.51
N PRO A 50 11.84 13.47 10.41
CA PRO A 50 11.03 14.58 10.91
C PRO A 50 9.97 15.04 9.90
N GLU A 51 10.02 14.55 8.66
CA GLU A 51 9.13 15.00 7.59
C GLU A 51 7.70 14.53 7.81
N PRO A 52 6.70 15.31 7.37
CA PRO A 52 5.34 14.84 7.36
C PRO A 52 5.15 13.71 6.35
N ALA A 53 4.32 12.73 6.69
CA ALA A 53 3.91 11.69 5.77
C ALA A 53 3.03 12.29 4.66
N THR A 54 3.38 12.01 3.40
CA THR A 54 2.63 12.44 2.20
C THR A 54 1.97 11.26 1.48
N LEU A 55 2.35 10.04 1.83
CA LEU A 55 1.88 8.79 1.26
C LEU A 55 1.50 7.81 2.36
N VAL A 56 0.62 6.90 2.03
CA VAL A 56 0.36 5.70 2.83
C VAL A 56 0.49 4.48 1.93
N THR A 57 1.31 3.53 2.38
CA THR A 57 1.51 2.25 1.71
C THR A 57 0.61 1.20 2.34
N PHE A 58 -0.14 0.47 1.52
CA PHE A 58 -1.09 -0.57 1.94
C PHE A 58 -0.82 -1.88 1.22
N ALA A 59 -1.31 -2.96 1.82
CA ALA A 59 -1.41 -4.27 1.20
C ALA A 59 -2.88 -4.55 0.88
N LEU A 60 -3.16 -4.95 -0.34
CA LEU A 60 -4.44 -5.49 -0.75
C LEU A 60 -4.32 -7.01 -0.75
N ALA A 61 -5.29 -7.71 -0.17
CA ALA A 61 -5.26 -9.18 -0.05
C ALA A 61 -6.46 -9.85 -0.74
N GLN A 62 -7.46 -9.06 -1.16
CA GLN A 62 -8.70 -9.58 -1.72
C GLN A 62 -9.18 -8.69 -2.86
N ILE A 63 -9.77 -9.31 -3.86
CA ILE A 63 -10.52 -8.64 -4.92
C ILE A 63 -11.99 -8.68 -4.54
N THR A 64 -12.67 -7.54 -4.59
CA THR A 64 -14.09 -7.40 -4.27
C THR A 64 -14.87 -6.98 -5.51
N ASP A 65 -16.15 -7.36 -5.56
CA ASP A 65 -17.07 -6.91 -6.61
C ASP A 65 -17.86 -5.71 -6.06
N GLU A 66 -17.64 -4.53 -6.64
CA GLU A 66 -18.32 -3.28 -6.26
C GLU A 66 -19.58 -3.03 -7.10
N GLY A 67 -19.97 -3.99 -7.97
CA GLY A 67 -21.08 -3.82 -8.91
C GLY A 67 -20.68 -3.07 -10.19
N ASP A 68 -21.55 -3.11 -11.19
CA ASP A 68 -21.36 -2.48 -12.52
C ASP A 68 -20.02 -2.81 -13.21
N GLY A 69 -19.47 -4.00 -12.96
CA GLY A 69 -18.19 -4.43 -13.53
C GLY A 69 -16.98 -3.69 -12.94
N GLN A 70 -17.14 -3.02 -11.79
CA GLN A 70 -16.05 -2.35 -11.09
C GLN A 70 -15.36 -3.32 -10.13
N THR A 71 -14.03 -3.39 -10.25
CA THR A 71 -13.19 -4.16 -9.34
C THR A 71 -12.87 -3.31 -8.12
N GLY A 72 -13.23 -3.79 -6.94
CA GLY A 72 -12.80 -3.26 -5.66
C GLY A 72 -11.70 -4.11 -5.04
N PHE A 73 -11.14 -3.62 -3.94
CA PHE A 73 -10.06 -4.29 -3.23
C PHE A 73 -10.24 -4.24 -1.72
N GLY A 74 -10.06 -5.40 -1.09
CA GLY A 74 -9.97 -5.55 0.36
C GLY A 74 -8.52 -5.53 0.83
N PHE A 75 -8.29 -4.95 2.01
CA PHE A 75 -6.96 -4.83 2.60
C PHE A 75 -6.48 -6.12 3.28
N ALA A 76 -5.15 -6.30 3.32
CA ALA A 76 -4.55 -7.21 4.28
C ALA A 76 -4.71 -6.64 5.70
N ARG A 77 -5.01 -7.52 6.65
CA ARG A 77 -5.22 -7.19 8.05
C ARG A 77 -4.23 -7.95 8.94
N ASP A 78 -3.84 -7.35 10.06
CA ASP A 78 -3.01 -8.00 11.07
C ASP A 78 -3.83 -8.89 12.02
N GLU A 79 -3.17 -9.45 13.04
CA GLU A 79 -3.79 -10.34 14.04
C GLU A 79 -4.89 -9.65 14.86
N ASP A 80 -4.88 -8.31 14.93
CA ASP A 80 -5.88 -7.48 15.61
C ASP A 80 -6.98 -6.98 14.65
N ASP A 81 -7.08 -7.58 13.45
CA ASP A 81 -8.00 -7.23 12.37
C ASP A 81 -7.85 -5.77 11.88
N GLN A 82 -6.67 -5.16 12.07
CA GLN A 82 -6.39 -3.80 11.61
C GLN A 82 -5.74 -3.79 10.22
N ILE A 83 -6.11 -2.80 9.40
CA ILE A 83 -5.46 -2.58 8.10
C ILE A 83 -3.96 -2.30 8.30
N VAL A 84 -3.13 -3.17 7.73
CA VAL A 84 -1.68 -3.01 7.72
C VAL A 84 -1.30 -1.85 6.81
N ARG A 85 -0.69 -0.81 7.38
CA ARG A 85 -0.35 0.42 6.65
C ARG A 85 0.93 1.08 7.14
N PHE A 86 1.65 1.72 6.21
CA PHE A 86 2.87 2.48 6.51
C PHE A 86 2.78 3.90 5.92
N PRO A 87 2.55 4.94 6.76
CA PRO A 87 2.61 6.33 6.33
C PRO A 87 4.07 6.80 6.21
N VAL A 88 4.44 7.35 5.06
CA VAL A 88 5.80 7.86 4.79
C VAL A 88 5.78 9.13 3.93
N CYS A 89 6.86 9.90 3.93
CA CYS A 89 7.09 10.97 2.95
C CYS A 89 7.51 10.38 1.59
N ASP A 90 7.45 11.18 0.53
CA ASP A 90 7.80 10.74 -0.82
C ASP A 90 9.23 10.19 -0.93
N ALA A 91 10.17 10.69 -0.12
CA ALA A 91 11.56 10.25 -0.12
C ALA A 91 11.71 8.78 0.35
N HIS A 92 10.84 8.32 1.25
CA HIS A 92 10.94 6.99 1.87
C HIS A 92 9.89 6.00 1.33
N ARG A 93 9.38 6.27 0.12
CA ARG A 93 8.38 5.41 -0.50
C ARG A 93 8.88 3.99 -0.72
N CYS A 94 10.16 3.82 -1.08
CA CYS A 94 10.74 2.51 -1.36
C CYS A 94 10.80 1.66 -0.09
N GLU A 95 11.26 2.27 1.00
CA GLU A 95 11.40 1.69 2.32
C GLU A 95 10.06 1.22 2.85
N ALA A 96 9.00 2.03 2.72
CA ALA A 96 7.66 1.64 3.13
C ALA A 96 7.15 0.39 2.39
N THR A 97 7.41 0.32 1.09
CA THR A 97 7.03 -0.83 0.27
C THR A 97 7.79 -2.09 0.69
N HIS A 98 9.09 -1.98 0.98
CA HIS A 98 9.92 -3.10 1.45
C HIS A 98 9.47 -3.58 2.83
N ARG A 99 9.21 -2.64 3.75
CA ARG A 99 8.76 -2.95 5.10
C ARG A 99 7.42 -3.66 5.10
N LEU A 100 6.48 -3.21 4.27
CA LEU A 100 5.19 -3.87 4.11
C LEU A 100 5.33 -5.28 3.53
N TYR A 101 6.15 -5.46 2.49
CA TYR A 101 6.44 -6.80 1.96
C TYR A 101 6.97 -7.75 3.04
N TYR A 102 7.94 -7.27 3.84
CA TYR A 102 8.50 -8.05 4.94
C TYR A 102 7.44 -8.39 5.98
N ALA A 103 6.57 -7.43 6.34
CA ALA A 103 5.48 -7.67 7.29
C ALA A 103 4.50 -8.76 6.81
N LEU A 104 4.24 -8.84 5.51
CA LEU A 104 3.33 -9.85 4.93
C LEU A 104 3.98 -11.23 4.80
N THR A 105 5.25 -11.28 4.41
CA THR A 105 5.89 -12.53 3.94
C THR A 105 6.93 -13.07 4.92
N SER A 106 7.37 -12.27 5.89
CA SER A 106 8.56 -12.52 6.72
C SER A 106 9.84 -12.75 5.90
N GLN A 107 9.89 -12.25 4.67
CA GLN A 107 11.03 -12.41 3.76
C GLN A 107 11.63 -11.05 3.40
N LEU A 108 12.97 -11.02 3.28
CA LEU A 108 13.65 -9.89 2.65
C LEU A 108 13.37 -9.93 1.16
N ARG A 109 13.05 -8.77 0.60
CA ARG A 109 12.55 -8.73 -0.76
C ARG A 109 13.66 -8.73 -1.81
N PRO A 110 13.46 -9.40 -2.97
CA PRO A 110 14.20 -9.09 -4.19
C PRO A 110 13.95 -7.65 -4.70
N ASP A 111 14.96 -7.07 -5.37
CA ASP A 111 14.89 -5.75 -5.98
C ASP A 111 13.68 -5.59 -6.93
N GLY A 112 13.07 -4.39 -6.96
CA GLY A 112 12.06 -4.03 -7.95
C GLY A 112 10.60 -4.23 -7.52
N ILE A 113 10.21 -3.75 -6.32
CA ILE A 113 8.80 -3.76 -5.96
C ILE A 113 7.95 -2.91 -6.89
N ARG A 114 6.92 -3.54 -7.45
CA ARG A 114 5.79 -2.80 -8.01
C ARG A 114 4.91 -2.32 -6.86
N ALA A 115 4.87 -1.01 -6.66
CA ALA A 115 3.84 -0.35 -5.87
C ALA A 115 2.91 0.41 -6.82
N PHE A 116 1.61 0.12 -6.76
CA PHE A 116 0.61 0.77 -7.61
C PHE A 116 0.09 2.05 -6.97
N ASP A 117 -0.04 3.13 -7.75
CA ASP A 117 -0.80 4.31 -7.31
C ASP A 117 -2.28 4.08 -7.58
N LEU A 118 -3.04 3.78 -6.52
CA LEU A 118 -4.47 3.56 -6.63
C LEU A 118 -5.26 4.72 -6.00
N PRO A 119 -6.28 5.25 -6.70
CA PRO A 119 -7.22 6.18 -6.08
C PRO A 119 -8.03 5.42 -5.02
N GLY A 120 -8.07 5.95 -3.80
CA GLY A 120 -8.66 5.26 -2.63
C GLY A 120 -10.15 4.91 -2.74
N GLN A 121 -10.82 5.35 -3.82
CA GLN A 121 -12.23 5.10 -4.12
C GLN A 121 -12.56 3.62 -4.44
N HIS A 122 -11.56 2.82 -4.85
CA HIS A 122 -11.74 1.38 -5.14
C HIS A 122 -11.35 0.49 -3.95
N MET A 123 -11.09 1.07 -2.78
CA MET A 123 -10.66 0.33 -1.59
C MET A 123 -11.80 0.21 -0.58
N GLN A 124 -12.04 -0.99 -0.08
CA GLN A 124 -13.01 -1.24 0.98
C GLN A 124 -12.40 -0.90 2.35
N TRP A 125 -12.71 0.30 2.84
CA TRP A 125 -12.20 0.83 4.11
C TRP A 125 -12.92 0.31 5.37
N THR A 126 -13.97 -0.49 5.19
CA THR A 126 -14.78 -1.11 6.25
C THR A 126 -14.24 -2.48 6.63
#